data_AF-A0A356FGI4-F1
#
_entry.id   AF-A0A356FGI4-F1
#
_cell.length_a   1.000
_cell.length_b   1.000
_cell.length_c   1.000
_cell.angle_alpha   90.00
_cell.angle_beta   90.00
_cell.angle_gamma   90.00
#
_symmetry.space_group_name_H-M   'P 1'
#
loop_
_entity.id
_entity.type
_entity.pdbx_description
1 polymer ?
#
loop_
_entity_poly.entity_id
_entity_poly.type
_entity_poly.pdbx_seq_one_letter_code
_entity_poly.pdbx_strand_id
1 'polypeptide(L)'
;MTVCLCTITGCYKPPTDDRPALIESLSGNHQCALPGEILPKPLVVRVLGQSSRDFLGRRGRRRPLKNQSVTFRFRLEGLAEDSKSGNGPSEDSPSFILDGEKETAERLDNVEVKTDASGTASVRIRLGNKNGDWRIEASIPRQGRKDLDEQFRVVSGVEKLADNIEAAVGSEIPIALRLQARQDTGELVPLEGRIVHMRIAGEPPVRGEPASLNNRRAKTGKDGVRKGTDLTLGDRAGTYRVLAEIEGREDDPPIRGIIFTVMAIDWLRIAVEISVGLIFFLLGVRFLANGFLIVLGPHLHHATGRMAKNRILGYLGGILAGITFQSHSAVTSHLMSFVNGGLLKSQGAMGLLLGALLGATALPQILALRIDFLIAPLAGLGLLLVVLPRSFGLAHWSRIFLGAALALASWSLLGSGIEQLEMSSRFKSDVLPASLSFQQPWAVMAGNFTYLLLAGAGIGLVLRTSNLVVIIAVLLASRGILAPLSMVPLILGANLGSGLSSLFRSFFKNRDTCRLGICILVIHLLTTILFSVLSLMPRDGTSLLLWFIDQVTPGSLFHPLQENVGFHIAMTHTFYNLVASLIFLALPGIATGLASLILPAKRGADDLKPYRLDENLIPVPGLALRQ
;
A
#
# COMPACT_ATOMS: atom_id res chain seq x y z
N MET A 1 -22.81 9.35 15.26
CA MET A 1 -21.79 8.47 14.63
C MET A 1 -20.41 9.11 14.64
N THR A 2 -20.25 10.36 14.22
CA THR A 2 -18.96 11.09 14.14
C THR A 2 -18.21 11.20 15.47
N VAL A 3 -18.89 11.46 16.60
CA VAL A 3 -18.25 11.53 17.93
C VAL A 3 -17.77 10.16 18.43
N CYS A 4 -18.49 9.08 18.08
CA CYS A 4 -18.10 7.70 18.39
C CYS A 4 -16.99 7.20 17.44
N LEU A 5 -16.95 7.68 16.19
CA LEU A 5 -15.84 7.42 15.27
C LEU A 5 -14.58 8.19 15.69
N CYS A 6 -14.66 9.49 16.02
CA CYS A 6 -13.49 10.28 16.43
C CYS A 6 -12.78 9.74 17.69
N THR A 7 -13.53 9.09 18.58
CA THR A 7 -12.98 8.44 19.78
C THR A 7 -12.30 7.11 19.46
N ILE A 8 -12.73 6.41 18.40
CA ILE A 8 -12.11 5.15 17.93
C ILE A 8 -10.94 5.43 16.97
N THR A 9 -10.99 6.50 16.17
CA THR A 9 -10.00 6.80 15.12
C THR A 9 -8.84 7.69 15.58
N GLY A 10 -8.78 8.08 16.85
CA GLY A 10 -7.63 8.78 17.44
C GLY A 10 -7.35 10.15 16.81
N CYS A 11 -8.33 11.05 16.77
CA CYS A 11 -8.11 12.40 16.23
C CYS A 11 -7.09 13.20 17.08
N TYR A 12 -5.93 13.52 16.50
CA TYR A 12 -4.88 14.32 17.14
C TYR A 12 -5.17 15.82 16.99
N LYS A 13 -4.98 16.61 18.05
CA LYS A 13 -4.97 18.06 17.93
C LYS A 13 -3.74 18.50 17.13
N PRO A 14 -3.86 19.48 16.20
CA PRO A 14 -2.69 20.06 15.55
C PRO A 14 -1.76 20.66 16.63
N PRO A 15 -0.44 20.42 16.55
CA PRO A 15 0.50 21.01 17.48
C PRO A 15 0.47 22.53 17.32
N THR A 16 0.54 23.24 18.44
CA THR A 16 0.52 24.72 18.51
C THR A 16 1.90 25.34 18.26
N ASP A 17 2.88 24.54 17.85
CA ASP A 17 4.31 24.91 17.82
C ASP A 17 5.04 24.20 16.67
N ASP A 18 5.51 25.00 15.70
CA ASP A 18 6.22 24.55 14.49
C ASP A 18 7.76 24.55 14.66
N ARG A 19 8.27 24.60 15.89
CA ARG A 19 9.72 24.54 16.12
C ARG A 19 10.30 23.15 15.80
N PRO A 20 11.48 23.08 15.15
CA PRO A 20 12.16 21.81 14.89
C PRO A 20 12.52 21.12 16.20
N ALA A 21 12.31 19.81 16.20
CA ALA A 21 12.44 18.97 17.39
C ALA A 21 13.23 17.69 17.14
N LEU A 22 13.28 17.21 15.91
CA LEU A 22 14.02 16.03 15.49
C LEU A 22 14.49 16.21 14.04
N ILE A 23 15.72 15.80 13.77
CA ILE A 23 16.26 15.59 12.42
C ILE A 23 16.53 14.09 12.27
N GLU A 24 16.21 13.50 11.13
CA GLU A 24 16.43 12.08 10.83
C GLU A 24 17.04 11.91 9.44
N SER A 25 17.97 10.97 9.28
CA SER A 25 18.50 10.60 7.96
C SER A 25 17.53 9.65 7.22
N LEU A 26 17.21 9.99 5.97
CA LEU A 26 16.35 9.17 5.10
C LEU A 26 17.14 8.34 4.09
N SER A 27 18.22 8.91 3.57
CA SER A 27 19.01 8.30 2.50
C SER A 27 20.45 8.76 2.55
N GLY A 28 21.31 7.90 2.02
CA GLY A 28 22.67 8.24 1.66
C GLY A 28 23.72 8.08 2.77
N ASN A 29 23.32 7.58 3.93
CA ASN A 29 24.27 7.20 4.98
C ASN A 29 24.98 5.87 4.63
N HIS A 30 26.25 5.73 5.04
CA HIS A 30 27.09 4.54 4.85
C HIS A 30 27.31 4.10 3.39
N GLN A 31 27.38 5.07 2.48
CA GLN A 31 27.69 4.83 1.07
C GLN A 31 29.19 4.71 0.82
N CYS A 32 29.54 4.03 -0.27
CA CYS A 32 30.91 3.90 -0.74
C CYS A 32 30.96 4.21 -2.23
N ALA A 33 32.04 4.86 -2.68
CA ALA A 33 32.35 5.04 -4.10
C ALA A 33 33.87 5.15 -4.30
N LEU A 34 34.30 5.15 -5.56
CA LEU A 34 35.71 5.33 -5.89
C LEU A 34 36.10 6.82 -5.81
N PRO A 35 37.39 7.13 -5.61
CA PRO A 35 37.84 8.51 -5.50
C PRO A 35 37.54 9.30 -6.78
N GLY A 36 37.06 10.53 -6.64
CA GLY A 36 36.62 11.38 -7.75
C GLY A 36 35.20 11.13 -8.25
N GLU A 37 34.54 10.03 -7.85
CA GLU A 37 33.16 9.74 -8.26
C GLU A 37 32.12 10.55 -7.49
N ILE A 38 30.95 10.72 -8.10
CA ILE A 38 29.76 11.22 -7.43
C ILE A 38 29.12 10.05 -6.68
N LEU A 39 28.69 10.29 -5.43
CA LEU A 39 28.02 9.25 -4.66
C LEU A 39 26.74 8.77 -5.35
N PRO A 40 26.45 7.45 -5.32
CA PRO A 40 25.29 6.89 -6.02
C PRO A 40 23.95 7.46 -5.55
N LYS A 41 23.81 7.76 -4.26
CA LYS A 41 22.59 8.33 -3.67
C LYS A 41 22.88 9.70 -3.04
N PRO A 42 21.95 10.66 -3.14
CA PRO A 42 22.04 11.90 -2.38
C PRO A 42 21.93 11.63 -0.88
N LEU A 43 22.56 12.49 -0.08
CA LEU A 43 22.29 12.57 1.35
C LEU A 43 20.95 13.28 1.54
N VAL A 44 20.03 12.66 2.26
CA VAL A 44 18.70 13.22 2.49
C VAL A 44 18.37 13.17 3.97
N VAL A 45 18.00 14.31 4.55
CA VAL A 45 17.45 14.42 5.90
C VAL A 45 15.98 14.81 5.88
N ARG A 46 15.26 14.47 6.95
CA ARG A 46 13.93 15.00 7.23
C ARG A 46 13.91 15.74 8.57
N VAL A 47 13.25 16.88 8.58
CA VAL A 47 13.09 17.73 9.75
C VAL A 47 11.68 17.63 10.27
N LEU A 48 11.56 17.24 11.54
CA LEU A 48 10.30 17.00 12.23
C LEU A 48 10.14 17.97 13.42
N GLY A 49 8.95 18.50 13.60
CA GLY A 49 8.52 19.36 14.69
C GLY A 49 8.11 18.60 15.94
N GLN A 50 7.36 19.28 16.81
CA GLN A 50 6.91 18.71 18.07
C GLN A 50 5.92 17.55 17.86
N SER A 51 5.90 16.62 18.81
CA SER A 51 4.91 15.53 18.85
C SER A 51 3.54 16.13 19.20
N SER A 52 2.51 15.81 18.42
CA SER A 52 1.12 16.14 18.76
C SER A 52 0.65 15.29 19.94
N ARG A 53 -0.44 15.67 20.61
CA ARG A 53 -1.12 14.80 21.58
C ARG A 53 -2.55 14.55 21.13
N ASP A 54 -3.04 13.33 21.33
CA ASP A 54 -4.46 13.04 21.14
C ASP A 54 -5.28 13.66 22.28
N PHE A 55 -6.61 13.57 22.16
CA PHE A 55 -7.53 14.03 23.18
C PHE A 55 -7.36 13.32 24.54
N LEU A 56 -6.74 12.13 24.55
CA LEU A 56 -6.44 11.34 25.75
C LEU A 56 -5.02 11.60 26.30
N GLY A 57 -4.29 12.56 25.73
CA GLY A 57 -2.94 12.93 26.16
C GLY A 57 -1.82 11.98 25.71
N ARG A 58 -2.11 10.98 24.86
CA ARG A 58 -1.10 10.09 24.27
C ARG A 58 -0.26 10.87 23.26
N ARG A 59 1.05 10.59 23.23
CA ARG A 59 1.97 11.18 22.25
C ARG A 59 1.63 10.67 20.85
N GLY A 60 1.22 11.58 20.00
CA GLY A 60 1.04 11.39 18.56
C GLY A 60 2.33 11.55 17.78
N ARG A 61 2.22 11.36 16.46
CA ARG A 61 3.36 11.44 15.54
C ARG A 61 3.87 12.88 15.40
N ARG A 62 5.17 13.03 15.12
CA ARG A 62 5.81 14.33 14.85
C ARG A 62 5.51 14.76 13.42
N ARG A 63 5.28 16.05 13.19
CA ARG A 63 4.98 16.58 11.85
C ARG A 63 6.24 17.07 11.17
N PRO A 64 6.43 16.85 9.85
CA PRO A 64 7.55 17.48 9.15
C PRO A 64 7.36 18.97 8.99
N LEU A 65 8.49 19.67 8.92
CA LEU A 65 8.54 21.12 8.83
C LEU A 65 9.12 21.55 7.48
N LYS A 66 8.33 22.32 6.72
CA LYS A 66 8.75 22.96 5.47
C LYS A 66 9.58 24.22 5.73
N ASN A 67 10.41 24.60 4.77
CA ASN A 67 11.22 25.83 4.76
C ASN A 67 12.19 25.97 5.95
N GLN A 68 12.59 24.86 6.55
CA GLN A 68 13.66 24.85 7.56
C GLN A 68 15.01 24.86 6.85
N SER A 69 15.90 25.76 7.25
CA SER A 69 17.28 25.79 6.77
C SER A 69 18.10 24.68 7.41
N VAL A 70 18.60 23.76 6.60
CA VAL A 70 19.54 22.71 7.03
C VAL A 70 20.91 23.02 6.45
N THR A 71 21.94 23.05 7.28
CA THR A 71 23.32 23.24 6.82
C THR A 71 24.08 21.92 6.82
N PHE A 72 24.60 21.53 5.66
CA PHE A 72 25.50 20.39 5.48
C PHE A 72 26.95 20.84 5.53
N ARG A 73 27.79 20.16 6.33
CA ARG A 73 29.23 20.46 6.47
C ARG A 73 30.05 19.18 6.65
N PHE A 74 31.29 19.17 6.14
CA PHE A 74 32.24 18.10 6.42
C PHE A 74 32.87 18.28 7.81
N ARG A 75 33.02 17.19 8.56
CA ARG A 75 33.66 17.19 9.88
C ARG A 75 35.03 16.53 9.78
N LEU A 76 36.09 17.31 10.02
CA LEU A 76 37.46 16.80 10.20
C LEU A 76 37.59 16.26 11.64
N GLU A 77 37.83 14.97 11.80
CA GLU A 77 38.22 14.39 13.10
C GLU A 77 39.75 14.24 13.17
N GLY A 78 40.38 14.75 14.23
CA GLY A 78 41.74 14.33 14.63
C GLY A 78 42.88 15.31 14.44
N LEU A 79 42.66 16.53 13.94
CA LEU A 79 43.61 17.64 14.12
C LEU A 79 43.04 18.57 15.18
N ALA A 80 43.83 18.85 16.21
CA ALA A 80 43.54 19.91 17.17
C ALA A 80 43.14 21.20 16.43
N GLU A 81 42.34 22.05 17.07
CA GLU A 81 41.84 23.35 16.58
C GLU A 81 42.93 24.38 16.18
N ASP A 82 44.17 23.97 15.95
CA ASP A 82 45.34 24.82 15.74
C ASP A 82 45.82 24.93 14.30
N SER A 83 45.03 24.54 13.30
CA SER A 83 45.32 24.91 11.90
C SER A 83 44.21 25.76 11.29
N LYS A 84 44.04 26.99 11.82
CA LYS A 84 43.68 28.16 10.99
C LYS A 84 44.83 28.52 10.03
N SER A 85 45.29 27.53 9.27
CA SER A 85 46.32 27.69 8.24
C SER A 85 45.64 27.70 6.88
N GLY A 86 45.13 28.88 6.51
CA GLY A 86 45.28 29.56 5.21
C GLY A 86 45.28 28.86 3.85
N ASN A 87 45.12 27.55 3.72
CA ASN A 87 45.02 26.90 2.41
C ASN A 87 43.56 26.59 2.11
N GLY A 88 43.07 27.18 1.02
CA GLY A 88 41.77 26.87 0.43
C GLY A 88 41.64 25.38 0.08
N PRO A 89 40.43 24.94 -0.32
CA PRO A 89 40.10 23.53 -0.46
C PRO A 89 41.05 22.81 -1.43
N SER A 90 41.71 21.75 -0.96
CA SER A 90 42.51 20.87 -1.82
C SER A 90 41.59 19.97 -2.65
N GLU A 91 42.01 19.60 -3.87
CA GLU A 91 41.31 18.64 -4.73
C GLU A 91 41.05 17.28 -4.03
N ASP A 92 41.82 17.00 -2.99
CA ASP A 92 41.76 15.78 -2.19
C ASP A 92 40.50 15.63 -1.34
N SER A 93 39.80 16.72 -1.03
CA SER A 93 38.61 16.71 -0.17
C SER A 93 37.32 16.48 -0.99
N PRO A 94 36.26 15.90 -0.40
CA PRO A 94 34.94 15.84 -1.03
C PRO A 94 34.31 17.23 -1.15
N SER A 95 33.36 17.39 -2.08
CA SER A 95 32.64 18.65 -2.33
C SER A 95 31.14 18.39 -2.54
N PHE A 96 30.30 19.36 -2.18
CA PHE A 96 28.85 19.28 -2.39
C PHE A 96 28.47 19.71 -3.81
N ILE A 97 27.41 19.10 -4.34
CA ILE A 97 26.78 19.44 -5.62
C ILE A 97 25.29 19.70 -5.36
N LEU A 98 24.79 20.84 -5.82
CA LEU A 98 23.37 21.19 -5.77
C LEU A 98 22.58 20.53 -6.91
N ASP A 99 21.33 20.17 -6.64
CA ASP A 99 20.45 19.57 -7.64
C ASP A 99 20.05 20.60 -8.71
N GLY A 100 20.38 20.31 -9.97
CA GLY A 100 20.06 21.16 -11.13
C GLY A 100 21.24 21.95 -11.72
N GLU A 101 22.39 22.01 -11.05
CA GLU A 101 23.60 22.64 -11.58
C GLU A 101 24.42 21.65 -12.43
N LYS A 102 25.10 22.16 -13.48
CA LYS A 102 26.03 21.37 -14.30
C LYS A 102 27.16 20.82 -13.41
N GLU A 103 27.71 19.66 -13.77
CA GLU A 103 28.81 18.98 -13.06
C GLU A 103 30.06 19.85 -12.80
N THR A 104 30.17 20.99 -13.48
CA THR A 104 31.23 22.01 -13.39
C THR A 104 30.93 23.15 -12.39
N ALA A 105 29.91 23.03 -11.54
CA ALA A 105 29.63 24.04 -10.49
C ALA A 105 30.79 24.20 -9.50
N GLU A 106 30.90 25.39 -8.88
CA GLU A 106 31.91 25.75 -7.88
C GLU A 106 31.98 24.71 -6.74
N ARG A 107 33.18 24.36 -6.26
CA ARG A 107 33.36 23.45 -5.12
C ARG A 107 32.79 24.10 -3.86
N LEU A 108 31.71 23.51 -3.33
CA LEU A 108 31.07 23.97 -2.11
C LEU A 108 31.51 23.12 -0.92
N ASP A 109 32.11 23.75 0.09
CA ASP A 109 32.57 23.11 1.34
C ASP A 109 31.47 23.05 2.41
N ASN A 110 30.48 23.93 2.30
CA ASN A 110 29.23 23.90 3.07
C ASN A 110 28.07 24.30 2.17
N VAL A 111 26.88 23.78 2.47
CA VAL A 111 25.66 24.09 1.71
C VAL A 111 24.49 24.25 2.67
N GLU A 112 23.70 25.29 2.47
CA GLU A 112 22.43 25.48 3.15
C GLU A 112 21.27 25.15 2.21
N VAL A 113 20.44 24.19 2.58
CA VAL A 113 19.28 23.75 1.80
C VAL A 113 18.02 23.91 2.64
N LYS A 114 16.97 24.48 2.04
CA LYS A 114 15.66 24.59 2.69
C LYS A 114 14.84 23.33 2.48
N THR A 115 14.13 22.91 3.53
CA THR A 115 13.26 21.73 3.44
C THR A 115 12.04 21.97 2.54
N ASP A 116 11.67 20.94 1.78
CA ASP A 116 10.49 20.90 0.92
C ASP A 116 9.18 20.71 1.72
N ALA A 117 8.05 20.52 1.03
CA ALA A 117 6.76 20.28 1.67
C ALA A 117 6.68 18.97 2.49
N SER A 118 7.56 18.00 2.21
CA SER A 118 7.68 16.77 2.99
C SER A 118 8.66 16.91 4.17
N GLY A 119 9.22 18.11 4.37
CA GLY A 119 10.21 18.43 5.39
C GLY A 119 11.58 17.87 5.10
N THR A 120 11.89 17.57 3.84
CA THR A 120 13.14 16.95 3.41
C THR A 120 14.11 17.94 2.77
N ALA A 121 15.40 17.75 3.01
CA ALA A 121 16.48 18.47 2.36
C ALA A 121 17.51 17.46 1.82
N SER A 122 17.97 17.66 0.59
CA SER A 122 18.89 16.76 -0.11
C SER A 122 20.12 17.47 -0.67
N VAL A 123 21.26 16.78 -0.66
CA VAL A 123 22.51 17.21 -1.31
C VAL A 123 23.20 16.04 -1.99
N ARG A 124 23.90 16.29 -3.10
CA ARG A 124 24.80 15.32 -3.73
C ARG A 124 26.25 15.64 -3.34
N ILE A 125 27.12 14.63 -3.36
CA ILE A 125 28.52 14.76 -2.99
C ILE A 125 29.38 14.14 -4.10
N ARG A 126 30.44 14.84 -4.48
CA ARG A 126 31.56 14.30 -5.25
C ARG A 126 32.73 14.05 -4.31
N LEU A 127 33.27 12.84 -4.36
CA LEU A 127 34.44 12.47 -3.57
C LEU A 127 35.69 13.15 -4.12
N GLY A 128 36.63 13.44 -3.21
CA GLY A 128 37.96 13.91 -3.60
C GLY A 128 38.87 12.78 -4.09
N ASN A 129 40.14 13.10 -4.32
CA ASN A 129 41.11 12.14 -4.85
C ASN A 129 41.65 11.16 -3.80
N LYS A 130 41.50 11.45 -2.51
CA LYS A 130 42.01 10.59 -1.44
C LYS A 130 41.00 9.52 -1.00
N ASN A 131 41.52 8.32 -0.73
CA ASN A 131 40.80 7.28 -0.01
C ASN A 131 40.60 7.71 1.44
N GLY A 132 39.50 7.28 2.04
CA GLY A 132 39.25 7.57 3.44
C GLY A 132 37.79 7.58 3.83
N ASP A 133 37.59 7.79 5.12
CA ASP A 133 36.29 7.89 5.77
C ASP A 133 35.94 9.37 6.00
N TRP A 134 34.83 9.80 5.42
CA TRP A 134 34.37 11.18 5.46
C TRP A 134 33.07 11.26 6.25
N ARG A 135 33.05 12.12 7.28
CA ARG A 135 31.84 12.40 8.06
C ARG A 135 31.23 13.72 7.64
N ILE A 136 29.92 13.71 7.43
CA ILE A 136 29.14 14.88 7.05
C ILE A 136 28.09 15.10 8.14
N GLU A 137 27.93 16.34 8.56
CA GLU A 137 26.96 16.74 9.56
C GLU A 137 25.89 17.62 8.90
N ALA A 138 24.63 17.24 9.10
CA ALA A 138 23.48 18.06 8.75
C ALA A 138 22.95 18.68 10.04
N SER A 139 23.00 20.01 10.14
CA SER A 139 22.70 20.74 11.36
C SER A 139 21.56 21.74 11.15
N ILE A 140 20.75 21.94 12.20
CA ILE A 140 19.71 22.98 12.24
C ILE A 140 19.91 23.80 13.51
N PRO A 141 20.20 25.11 13.39
CA PRO A 141 20.43 25.96 14.54
C PRO A 141 19.14 26.16 15.34
N ARG A 142 19.24 26.12 16.68
CA ARG A 142 18.09 26.36 17.57
C ARG A 142 18.35 27.51 18.53
N GLN A 143 17.48 28.52 18.50
CA GLN A 143 17.56 29.64 19.44
C GLN A 143 17.45 29.15 20.90
N GLY A 144 18.53 29.36 21.68
CA GLY A 144 18.59 29.04 23.11
C GLY A 144 18.60 27.55 23.46
N ARG A 145 18.88 26.65 22.51
CA ARG A 145 19.02 25.20 22.72
C ARG A 145 20.18 24.64 21.91
N LYS A 146 20.61 23.42 22.22
CA LYS A 146 21.57 22.68 21.38
C LYS A 146 20.98 22.47 19.98
N ASP A 147 21.83 22.60 18.97
CA ASP A 147 21.50 22.35 17.57
C ASP A 147 21.03 20.91 17.37
N LEU A 148 20.21 20.72 16.33
CA LEU A 148 19.77 19.40 15.91
C LEU A 148 20.70 18.92 14.80
N ASP A 149 21.51 17.93 15.11
CA ASP A 149 22.55 17.42 14.22
C ASP A 149 22.26 15.95 13.87
N GLU A 150 22.41 15.62 12.59
CA GLU A 150 22.40 14.24 12.07
C GLU A 150 23.70 13.98 11.32
N GLN A 151 24.32 12.82 11.56
CA GLN A 151 25.62 12.49 10.99
C GLN A 151 25.50 11.43 9.89
N PHE A 152 26.16 11.73 8.78
CA PHE A 152 26.38 10.82 7.67
C PHE A 152 27.84 10.39 7.62
N ARG A 153 28.04 9.17 7.16
CA ARG A 153 29.35 8.59 6.94
C ARG A 153 29.46 8.09 5.51
N VAL A 154 30.52 8.48 4.82
CA VAL A 154 30.78 8.12 3.42
C VAL A 154 32.21 7.65 3.30
N VAL A 155 32.44 6.61 2.49
CA VAL A 155 33.76 6.02 2.31
C VAL A 155 34.23 6.19 0.86
N SER A 156 35.44 6.73 0.69
CA SER A 156 36.15 6.83 -0.58
C SER A 156 37.17 5.70 -0.74
N GLY A 157 37.30 5.14 -1.94
CA GLY A 157 38.26 4.07 -2.25
C GLY A 157 37.71 2.66 -2.21
N VAL A 158 36.39 2.52 -2.02
CA VAL A 158 35.71 1.23 -1.87
C VAL A 158 34.52 1.16 -2.81
N GLU A 159 34.51 0.14 -3.65
CA GLU A 159 33.37 -0.21 -4.50
C GLU A 159 32.75 -1.52 -3.99
N LYS A 160 31.45 -1.50 -3.71
CA LYS A 160 30.69 -2.70 -3.33
C LYS A 160 30.25 -3.39 -4.62
N LEU A 161 30.80 -4.57 -4.91
CA LEU A 161 30.43 -5.34 -6.11
C LEU A 161 29.05 -6.00 -6.00
N ALA A 162 28.56 -6.16 -4.78
CA ALA A 162 27.39 -6.94 -4.43
C ALA A 162 26.73 -6.35 -3.16
N ASP A 163 25.88 -5.33 -3.31
CA ASP A 163 25.11 -4.71 -2.21
C ASP A 163 23.61 -4.69 -2.53
N ASN A 164 22.76 -4.74 -1.50
CA ASN A 164 21.30 -4.92 -1.61
C ASN A 164 20.89 -6.17 -2.41
N ILE A 165 21.56 -7.29 -2.16
CA ILE A 165 21.22 -8.56 -2.81
C ILE A 165 19.92 -9.12 -2.22
N GLU A 166 19.03 -9.56 -3.10
CA GLU A 166 17.83 -10.31 -2.74
C GLU A 166 18.01 -11.79 -3.08
N ALA A 167 17.83 -12.65 -2.07
CA ALA A 167 18.03 -14.08 -2.19
C ALA A 167 17.05 -14.87 -1.31
N ALA A 168 16.88 -16.15 -1.63
CA ALA A 168 16.06 -17.04 -0.81
C ALA A 168 16.74 -17.32 0.53
N VAL A 169 15.93 -17.53 1.56
CA VAL A 169 16.38 -18.08 2.84
C VAL A 169 17.18 -19.37 2.63
N GLY A 170 18.25 -19.60 3.40
CA GLY A 170 19.14 -20.76 3.24
C GLY A 170 20.14 -20.69 2.08
N SER A 171 20.07 -19.67 1.21
CA SER A 171 21.00 -19.54 0.09
C SER A 171 22.39 -19.04 0.50
N GLU A 172 23.38 -19.43 -0.28
CA GLU A 172 24.75 -18.98 -0.15
C GLU A 172 25.03 -17.85 -1.14
N ILE A 173 25.54 -16.73 -0.63
CA ILE A 173 25.65 -15.48 -1.38
C ILE A 173 27.09 -14.97 -1.32
N PRO A 174 27.74 -14.75 -2.48
CA PRO A 174 29.07 -14.18 -2.49
C PRO A 174 29.01 -12.68 -2.18
N ILE A 175 29.62 -12.26 -1.08
CA ILE A 175 29.84 -10.86 -0.75
C ILE A 175 31.25 -10.48 -1.15
N ALA A 176 31.37 -9.50 -2.06
CA ALA A 176 32.64 -9.05 -2.58
C ALA A 176 32.72 -7.52 -2.62
N LEU A 177 33.94 -7.02 -2.46
CA LEU A 177 34.26 -5.60 -2.57
C LEU A 177 35.57 -5.40 -3.32
N ARG A 178 35.69 -4.25 -3.97
CA ARG A 178 36.88 -3.82 -4.68
C ARG A 178 37.47 -2.59 -4.02
N LEU A 179 38.78 -2.59 -3.87
CA LEU A 179 39.56 -1.48 -3.31
C LEU A 179 40.43 -0.89 -4.40
N GLN A 180 40.32 0.42 -4.60
CA GLN A 180 41.16 1.17 -5.53
C GLN A 180 41.56 2.51 -4.90
N ALA A 181 42.70 3.03 -5.29
CA ALA A 181 43.15 4.37 -4.95
C ALA A 181 43.42 5.15 -6.24
N ARG A 182 43.22 6.46 -6.21
CA ARG A 182 43.56 7.34 -7.33
C ARG A 182 45.00 7.82 -7.16
N GLN A 183 45.82 7.63 -8.19
CA GLN A 183 47.18 8.17 -8.23
C GLN A 183 47.18 9.64 -8.65
N ASP A 184 48.30 10.33 -8.45
CA ASP A 184 48.50 11.73 -8.87
C ASP A 184 48.34 11.93 -10.39
N THR A 185 48.51 10.86 -11.18
CA THR A 185 48.25 10.82 -12.63
C THR A 185 46.76 10.86 -12.98
N GLY A 186 45.88 10.74 -11.98
CA GLY A 186 44.43 10.68 -12.13
C GLY A 186 43.87 9.28 -12.40
N GLU A 187 44.73 8.27 -12.58
CA GLU A 187 44.37 6.87 -12.85
C GLU A 187 43.99 6.12 -11.56
N LEU A 188 43.02 5.21 -11.65
CA LEU A 188 42.58 4.36 -10.55
C LEU A 188 43.38 3.06 -10.54
N VAL A 189 44.08 2.80 -9.43
CA VAL A 189 44.94 1.63 -9.28
C VAL A 189 44.38 0.69 -8.19
N PRO A 190 44.27 -0.62 -8.46
CA PRO A 190 43.78 -1.58 -7.48
C PRO A 190 44.71 -1.73 -6.29
N LEU A 191 44.13 -1.81 -5.09
CA LEU A 191 44.87 -2.02 -3.85
C LEU A 191 45.01 -3.52 -3.56
N GLU A 192 46.11 -4.13 -3.99
CA GLU A 192 46.42 -5.54 -3.76
C GLU A 192 46.91 -5.82 -2.32
N GLY A 193 46.59 -7.01 -1.79
CA GLY A 193 47.11 -7.52 -0.53
C GLY A 193 46.54 -6.84 0.73
N ARG A 194 45.44 -6.08 0.60
CA ARG A 194 44.72 -5.45 1.71
C ARG A 194 43.90 -6.49 2.47
N ILE A 195 44.04 -6.53 3.80
CA ILE A 195 43.31 -7.48 4.64
C ILE A 195 41.93 -6.88 4.93
N VAL A 196 40.89 -7.65 4.60
CA VAL A 196 39.50 -7.29 4.87
C VAL A 196 38.93 -8.32 5.84
N HIS A 197 38.40 -7.85 6.95
CA HIS A 197 37.67 -8.63 7.93
C HIS A 197 36.16 -8.42 7.74
N MET A 198 35.38 -9.50 7.77
CA MET A 198 33.92 -9.46 7.65
C MET A 198 33.26 -10.17 8.82
N ARG A 199 32.18 -9.59 9.33
CA ARG A 199 31.34 -10.18 10.38
C ARG A 199 29.87 -9.85 10.15
N ILE A 200 28.98 -10.71 10.60
CA ILE A 200 27.56 -10.40 10.67
C ILE A 200 27.36 -9.37 11.79
N ALA A 201 26.79 -8.22 11.45
CA ALA A 201 26.54 -7.12 12.37
C ALA A 201 25.06 -6.97 12.73
N GLY A 202 24.16 -7.54 11.94
CA GLY A 202 22.73 -7.56 12.24
C GLY A 202 22.01 -8.69 11.52
N GLU A 203 21.05 -9.28 12.22
CA GLU A 203 20.17 -10.33 11.72
C GLU A 203 18.70 -9.94 11.99
N PRO A 204 17.75 -10.52 11.25
CA PRO A 204 16.34 -10.38 11.57
C PRO A 204 16.04 -10.83 13.02
N PRO A 205 15.25 -10.06 13.79
CA PRO A 205 14.99 -10.33 15.21
C PRO A 205 13.98 -11.46 15.45
N VAL A 206 13.94 -12.46 14.56
CA VAL A 206 13.01 -13.59 14.60
C VAL A 206 13.77 -14.83 15.10
N ARG A 207 13.10 -15.73 15.82
CA ARG A 207 13.70 -17.03 16.19
C ARG A 207 13.92 -17.88 14.94
N GLY A 208 15.04 -18.59 14.90
CA GLY A 208 15.42 -19.47 13.81
C GLY A 208 16.93 -19.75 13.81
N GLU A 209 17.42 -20.42 12.78
CA GLU A 209 18.84 -20.63 12.53
C GLU A 209 19.53 -19.31 12.12
N PRO A 210 20.66 -18.94 12.75
CA PRO A 210 21.40 -17.73 12.40
C PRO A 210 22.14 -17.89 11.07
N ALA A 211 22.54 -16.78 10.47
CA ALA A 211 23.41 -16.83 9.30
C ALA A 211 24.84 -17.19 9.68
N SER A 212 25.58 -17.79 8.75
CA SER A 212 27.01 -18.07 8.90
C SER A 212 27.81 -17.39 7.81
N LEU A 213 29.07 -17.09 8.13
CA LEU A 213 29.97 -16.39 7.22
C LEU A 213 31.28 -17.18 7.13
N ASN A 214 31.54 -17.70 5.94
CA ASN A 214 32.76 -18.42 5.62
C ASN A 214 33.88 -17.43 5.28
N ASN A 215 35.12 -17.79 5.63
CA ASN A 215 36.31 -17.01 5.27
C ASN A 215 36.23 -15.53 5.68
N ARG A 216 36.04 -15.30 6.99
CA ARG A 216 35.84 -13.96 7.58
C ARG A 216 36.98 -12.99 7.31
N ARG A 217 38.22 -13.47 7.14
CA ARG A 217 39.41 -12.65 6.92
C ARG A 217 40.13 -13.08 5.64
N ALA A 218 40.20 -12.19 4.65
CA ALA A 218 40.82 -12.47 3.36
C ALA A 218 41.62 -11.26 2.84
N LYS A 219 42.59 -11.51 1.95
CA LYS A 219 43.36 -10.48 1.26
C LYS A 219 42.74 -10.14 -0.10
N THR A 220 42.85 -8.88 -0.54
CA THR A 220 42.53 -8.49 -1.92
C THR A 220 43.53 -9.07 -2.91
N GLY A 221 43.04 -9.49 -4.09
CA GLY A 221 43.88 -9.96 -5.19
C GLY A 221 44.50 -8.82 -6.01
N LYS A 222 45.15 -9.18 -7.13
CA LYS A 222 45.75 -8.24 -8.10
C LYS A 222 44.75 -7.26 -8.72
N ASP A 223 43.49 -7.65 -8.81
CA ASP A 223 42.38 -6.83 -9.29
C ASP A 223 41.83 -5.88 -8.19
N GLY A 224 42.44 -5.87 -7.01
CA GLY A 224 41.96 -5.11 -5.84
C GLY A 224 40.68 -5.69 -5.24
N VAL A 225 40.22 -6.85 -5.72
CA VAL A 225 38.98 -7.47 -5.29
C VAL A 225 39.24 -8.45 -4.16
N ARG A 226 38.46 -8.36 -3.10
CA ARG A 226 38.34 -9.42 -2.10
C ARG A 226 37.28 -10.42 -2.56
N LYS A 227 37.70 -11.60 -3.01
CA LYS A 227 36.82 -12.72 -3.40
C LYS A 227 36.64 -13.71 -2.24
N GLY A 228 35.51 -14.42 -2.22
CA GLY A 228 35.34 -15.63 -1.41
C GLY A 228 34.89 -15.42 0.02
N THR A 229 33.90 -14.55 0.27
CA THR A 229 33.15 -14.57 1.52
C THR A 229 31.71 -14.89 1.21
N ASP A 230 31.40 -16.15 1.42
CA ASP A 230 30.09 -16.68 1.18
C ASP A 230 29.29 -16.53 2.48
N LEU A 231 28.27 -15.67 2.42
CA LEU A 231 27.26 -15.54 3.45
C LEU A 231 26.24 -16.65 3.20
N THR A 232 26.19 -17.62 4.10
CA THR A 232 25.10 -18.60 4.13
C THR A 232 23.98 -18.00 4.97
N LEU A 233 22.85 -17.70 4.33
CA LEU A 233 21.67 -17.20 5.04
C LEU A 233 21.09 -18.30 5.93
N GLY A 234 20.61 -17.92 7.11
CA GLY A 234 19.83 -18.81 7.97
C GLY A 234 18.41 -19.01 7.46
N ASP A 235 17.52 -19.50 8.33
CA ASP A 235 16.09 -19.74 8.02
C ASP A 235 15.19 -18.47 8.20
N ARG A 236 15.77 -17.35 8.65
CA ARG A 236 15.01 -16.15 9.00
C ARG A 236 14.87 -15.22 7.80
N ALA A 237 13.64 -14.91 7.40
CA ALA A 237 13.36 -13.88 6.41
C ALA A 237 13.62 -12.48 6.99
N GLY A 238 14.15 -11.57 6.16
CA GLY A 238 14.41 -10.18 6.53
C GLY A 238 15.80 -9.70 6.11
N THR A 239 16.20 -8.57 6.68
CA THR A 239 17.46 -7.92 6.33
C THR A 239 18.62 -8.39 7.21
N TYR A 240 19.65 -8.94 6.57
CA TYR A 240 20.95 -9.24 7.15
C TYR A 240 21.92 -8.11 6.83
N ARG A 241 22.74 -7.76 7.82
CA ARG A 241 23.79 -6.73 7.68
C ARG A 241 25.14 -7.36 7.95
N VAL A 242 26.01 -7.35 6.94
CA VAL A 242 27.40 -7.81 7.05
C VAL A 242 28.31 -6.59 7.09
N LEU A 243 29.16 -6.51 8.10
CA LEU A 243 30.14 -5.45 8.24
C LEU A 243 31.48 -5.90 7.70
N ALA A 244 32.07 -5.12 6.80
CA ALA A 244 33.46 -5.25 6.39
C ALA A 244 34.31 -4.14 7.02
N GLU A 245 35.50 -4.51 7.46
CA GLU A 245 36.52 -3.64 8.03
C GLU A 245 37.83 -3.92 7.31
N ILE A 246 38.54 -2.87 6.89
CA ILE A 246 39.79 -2.94 6.14
C ILE A 246 40.92 -2.51 7.09
N GLU A 247 41.95 -3.35 7.20
CA GLU A 247 43.13 -3.03 7.99
C GLU A 247 43.95 -1.91 7.32
N GLY A 248 44.34 -0.91 8.11
CA GLY A 248 45.18 0.20 7.67
C GLY A 248 46.65 -0.19 7.52
N ARG A 249 47.40 0.63 6.78
CA ARG A 249 48.88 0.60 6.70
C ARG A 249 49.40 2.01 6.97
N GLU A 250 50.73 2.19 7.03
CA GLU A 250 51.37 3.49 7.29
C GLU A 250 50.85 4.61 6.35
N ASP A 251 50.64 4.30 5.07
CA ASP A 251 50.23 5.29 4.06
C ASP A 251 48.71 5.33 3.76
N ASP A 252 47.92 4.49 4.42
CA ASP A 252 46.48 4.37 4.13
C ASP A 252 45.69 3.98 5.39
N PRO A 253 44.86 4.89 5.94
CA PRO A 253 44.19 4.68 7.21
C PRO A 253 43.19 3.50 7.16
N PRO A 254 42.91 2.86 8.30
CA PRO A 254 41.94 1.77 8.37
C PRO A 254 40.54 2.27 8.03
N ILE A 255 39.86 1.60 7.11
CA ILE A 255 38.46 1.87 6.79
C ILE A 255 37.59 0.90 7.59
N ARG A 256 36.92 1.41 8.62
CA ARG A 256 36.02 0.59 9.44
C ARG A 256 34.61 0.56 8.84
N GLY A 257 33.78 -0.40 9.21
CA GLY A 257 32.32 -0.26 9.13
C GLY A 257 31.66 -0.10 7.75
N ILE A 258 32.08 -0.84 6.73
CA ILE A 258 31.37 -0.92 5.44
C ILE A 258 30.20 -1.92 5.59
N ILE A 259 28.96 -1.47 5.44
CA ILE A 259 27.78 -2.33 5.65
C ILE A 259 27.29 -2.86 4.30
N PHE A 260 27.25 -4.18 4.15
CA PHE A 260 26.55 -4.89 3.09
C PHE A 260 25.16 -5.27 3.59
N THR A 261 24.15 -4.99 2.77
CA THR A 261 22.77 -5.35 3.08
C THR A 261 22.34 -6.51 2.20
N VAL A 262 21.88 -7.59 2.81
CA VAL A 262 21.35 -8.76 2.12
C VAL A 262 19.94 -9.02 2.61
N MET A 263 19.02 -9.26 1.68
CA MET A 263 17.62 -9.48 1.95
C MET A 263 17.27 -10.93 1.70
N ALA A 264 16.96 -11.65 2.78
CA ALA A 264 16.51 -13.03 2.72
C ALA A 264 14.99 -13.07 2.61
N ILE A 265 14.48 -13.78 1.61
CA ILE A 265 13.04 -13.92 1.34
C ILE A 265 12.62 -15.37 1.44
N ASP A 266 11.60 -15.62 2.25
CA ASP A 266 10.97 -16.93 2.36
C ASP A 266 9.74 -17.00 1.44
N TRP A 267 9.98 -17.38 0.19
CA TRP A 267 8.91 -17.48 -0.81
C TRP A 267 7.83 -18.50 -0.43
N LEU A 268 8.21 -19.58 0.25
CA LEU A 268 7.27 -20.61 0.67
C LEU A 268 6.34 -20.05 1.75
N ARG A 269 6.90 -19.40 2.78
CA ARG A 269 6.12 -18.77 3.83
C ARG A 269 5.21 -17.68 3.31
N ILE A 270 5.69 -16.83 2.39
CA ILE A 270 4.85 -15.82 1.72
C ILE A 270 3.66 -16.50 1.02
N ALA A 271 3.93 -17.53 0.22
CA ALA A 271 2.88 -18.24 -0.50
C ALA A 271 1.87 -18.88 0.45
N VAL A 272 2.33 -19.48 1.55
CA VAL A 272 1.46 -20.08 2.58
C VAL A 272 0.64 -19.02 3.30
N GLU A 273 1.24 -17.93 3.78
CA GLU A 273 0.55 -16.86 4.51
C GLU A 273 -0.54 -16.20 3.65
N ILE A 274 -0.23 -15.88 2.39
CA ILE A 274 -1.20 -15.32 1.45
C ILE A 274 -2.30 -16.33 1.11
N SER A 275 -1.95 -17.58 0.80
CA SER A 275 -2.95 -18.60 0.42
C SER A 275 -3.88 -18.94 1.58
N VAL A 276 -3.34 -19.19 2.77
CA VAL A 276 -4.13 -19.49 3.97
C VAL A 276 -4.96 -18.29 4.37
N GLY A 277 -4.37 -17.08 4.34
CA GLY A 277 -5.08 -15.83 4.57
C GLY A 277 -6.27 -15.69 3.63
N LEU A 278 -6.08 -15.92 2.33
CA LEU A 278 -7.16 -15.85 1.34
C LEU A 278 -8.24 -16.92 1.57
N ILE A 279 -7.87 -18.16 1.88
CA ILE A 279 -8.82 -19.23 2.17
C ILE A 279 -9.66 -18.89 3.41
N PHE A 280 -9.02 -18.42 4.49
CA PHE A 280 -9.71 -18.02 5.72
C PHE A 280 -10.62 -16.82 5.48
N PHE A 281 -10.18 -15.86 4.68
CA PHE A 281 -10.98 -14.73 4.27
C PHE A 281 -12.25 -15.17 3.53
N LEU A 282 -12.10 -15.96 2.47
CA LEU A 282 -13.22 -16.46 1.66
C LEU A 282 -14.18 -17.34 2.49
N LEU A 283 -13.63 -18.18 3.37
CA LEU A 283 -14.44 -18.98 4.29
C LEU A 283 -15.20 -18.10 5.29
N GLY A 284 -14.54 -17.09 5.85
CA GLY A 284 -15.15 -16.12 6.77
C GLY A 284 -16.30 -15.37 6.12
N VAL A 285 -16.10 -14.86 4.91
CA VAL A 285 -17.16 -14.19 4.12
C VAL A 285 -18.31 -15.14 3.81
N ARG A 286 -18.02 -16.41 3.46
CA ARG A 286 -19.06 -17.42 3.23
C ARG A 286 -19.86 -17.70 4.50
N PHE A 287 -19.22 -17.75 5.66
CA PHE A 287 -19.87 -17.95 6.95
C PHE A 287 -20.73 -16.75 7.34
N LEU A 288 -20.24 -15.52 7.11
CA LEU A 288 -21.02 -14.30 7.25
C LEU A 288 -22.27 -14.34 6.39
N ALA A 289 -22.09 -14.54 5.08
CA ALA A 289 -23.18 -14.53 4.11
C ALA A 289 -24.24 -15.58 4.47
N ASN A 290 -23.84 -16.80 4.80
CA ASN A 290 -24.78 -17.87 5.19
C ASN A 290 -25.43 -17.61 6.55
N GLY A 291 -24.68 -17.10 7.53
CA GLY A 291 -25.20 -16.79 8.86
C GLY A 291 -26.26 -15.69 8.79
N PHE A 292 -25.92 -14.57 8.16
CA PHE A 292 -26.86 -13.47 7.95
C PHE A 292 -28.04 -13.89 7.06
N LEU A 293 -27.82 -14.69 6.01
CA LEU A 293 -28.92 -15.21 5.19
C LEU A 293 -29.93 -16.01 6.01
N ILE A 294 -29.49 -16.83 6.95
CA ILE A 294 -30.42 -17.63 7.76
C ILE A 294 -31.15 -16.76 8.78
N VAL A 295 -30.44 -15.83 9.44
CA VAL A 295 -31.03 -14.98 10.47
C VAL A 295 -31.95 -13.90 9.88
N LEU A 296 -31.55 -13.25 8.79
CA LEU A 296 -32.30 -12.14 8.16
C LEU A 296 -33.14 -12.57 6.95
N GLY A 297 -32.87 -13.73 6.34
CA GLY A 297 -33.56 -14.20 5.13
C GLY A 297 -35.08 -14.24 5.21
N PRO A 298 -35.70 -14.81 6.28
CA PRO A 298 -37.15 -14.81 6.44
C PRO A 298 -37.77 -13.41 6.45
N HIS A 299 -37.07 -12.44 7.04
CA HIS A 299 -37.50 -11.04 7.08
C HIS A 299 -37.30 -10.35 5.72
N LEU A 300 -36.22 -10.66 5.01
CA LEU A 300 -35.95 -10.13 3.68
C LEU A 300 -36.97 -10.64 2.64
N HIS A 301 -37.44 -11.89 2.75
CA HIS A 301 -38.41 -12.48 1.82
C HIS A 301 -39.83 -11.87 1.93
N HIS A 302 -40.32 -11.61 3.15
CA HIS A 302 -41.61 -10.93 3.34
C HIS A 302 -41.54 -9.42 3.05
N ALA A 303 -40.38 -8.80 3.26
CA ALA A 303 -40.19 -7.36 3.02
C ALA A 303 -39.98 -7.02 1.53
N THR A 304 -39.34 -7.90 0.75
CA THR A 304 -38.97 -7.64 -0.67
C THR A 304 -40.16 -7.25 -1.55
N GLY A 305 -41.31 -7.92 -1.41
CA GLY A 305 -42.51 -7.61 -2.20
C GLY A 305 -43.13 -6.23 -1.90
N ARG A 306 -42.97 -5.71 -0.67
CA ARG A 306 -43.42 -4.36 -0.28
C ARG A 306 -42.37 -3.30 -0.60
N MET A 307 -41.09 -3.62 -0.37
CA MET A 307 -39.95 -2.75 -0.66
C MET A 307 -39.79 -2.48 -2.15
N ALA A 308 -40.07 -3.46 -3.01
CA ALA A 308 -40.03 -3.31 -4.46
C ALA A 308 -41.07 -2.31 -5.02
N LYS A 309 -42.10 -1.94 -4.24
CA LYS A 309 -43.14 -1.00 -4.67
C LYS A 309 -42.74 0.47 -4.54
N ASN A 310 -41.73 0.78 -3.71
CA ASN A 310 -41.23 2.13 -3.49
C ASN A 310 -39.72 2.16 -3.64
N ARG A 311 -39.21 3.00 -4.54
CA ARG A 311 -37.77 3.12 -4.82
C ARG A 311 -36.90 3.32 -3.58
N ILE A 312 -37.36 4.10 -2.60
CA ILE A 312 -36.58 4.39 -1.37
C ILE A 312 -36.58 3.18 -0.44
N LEU A 313 -37.74 2.54 -0.25
CA LEU A 313 -37.83 1.30 0.55
C LEU A 313 -37.04 0.17 -0.11
N GLY A 314 -37.06 0.10 -1.43
CA GLY A 314 -36.22 -0.79 -2.22
C GLY A 314 -34.72 -0.55 -1.96
N TYR A 315 -34.29 0.71 -2.00
CA TYR A 315 -32.91 1.09 -1.70
C TYR A 315 -32.48 0.70 -0.28
N LEU A 316 -33.27 1.00 0.75
CA LEU A 316 -32.96 0.60 2.12
C LEU A 316 -32.92 -0.92 2.29
N GLY A 317 -33.84 -1.63 1.64
CA GLY A 317 -33.84 -3.10 1.61
C GLY A 317 -32.63 -3.68 0.91
N GLY A 318 -32.20 -3.02 -0.17
CA GLY A 318 -30.97 -3.30 -0.87
C GLY A 318 -29.75 -3.14 0.03
N ILE A 319 -29.64 -2.05 0.79
CA ILE A 319 -28.53 -1.83 1.74
C ILE A 319 -28.46 -2.98 2.73
N LEU A 320 -29.60 -3.33 3.35
CA LEU A 320 -29.66 -4.43 4.29
C LEU A 320 -29.26 -5.76 3.63
N ALA A 321 -29.73 -6.03 2.42
CA ALA A 321 -29.34 -7.21 1.65
C ALA A 321 -27.84 -7.20 1.32
N GLY A 322 -27.27 -6.08 0.90
CA GLY A 322 -25.84 -5.95 0.61
C GLY A 322 -24.97 -6.20 1.85
N ILE A 323 -25.36 -5.67 3.01
CA ILE A 323 -24.69 -5.94 4.30
C ILE A 323 -24.83 -7.42 4.68
N THR A 324 -26.01 -8.01 4.44
CA THR A 324 -26.29 -9.43 4.78
C THR A 324 -25.45 -10.36 3.91
N PHE A 325 -25.50 -10.18 2.60
CA PHE A 325 -24.84 -11.07 1.64
C PHE A 325 -23.36 -10.75 1.43
N GLN A 326 -22.89 -9.57 1.83
CA GLN A 326 -21.50 -9.07 1.65
C GLN A 326 -20.99 -9.13 0.21
N SER A 327 -21.89 -9.31 -0.74
CA SER A 327 -21.62 -9.49 -2.16
C SER A 327 -22.79 -8.93 -2.95
N HIS A 328 -22.59 -7.77 -3.58
CA HIS A 328 -23.60 -7.17 -4.45
C HIS A 328 -23.89 -8.07 -5.66
N SER A 329 -22.92 -8.87 -6.12
CA SER A 329 -23.11 -9.77 -7.25
C SER A 329 -24.01 -10.96 -6.92
N ALA A 330 -24.01 -11.43 -5.67
CA ALA A 330 -24.95 -12.45 -5.20
C ALA A 330 -26.38 -11.88 -5.15
N VAL A 331 -26.55 -10.68 -4.58
CA VAL A 331 -27.86 -9.99 -4.54
C VAL A 331 -28.37 -9.72 -5.96
N THR A 332 -27.49 -9.25 -6.85
CA THR A 332 -27.83 -9.00 -8.25
C THR A 332 -28.25 -10.28 -8.97
N SER A 333 -27.59 -11.42 -8.71
CA SER A 333 -27.98 -12.71 -9.30
C SER A 333 -29.41 -13.11 -8.89
N HIS A 334 -29.76 -12.97 -7.61
CA HIS A 334 -31.10 -13.23 -7.12
C HIS A 334 -32.14 -12.28 -7.72
N LEU A 335 -31.84 -10.98 -7.80
CA LEU A 335 -32.75 -10.00 -8.40
C LEU A 335 -32.96 -10.26 -9.90
N MET A 336 -31.90 -10.58 -10.63
CA MET A 336 -32.00 -10.99 -12.04
C MET A 336 -32.83 -12.26 -12.20
N SER A 337 -32.73 -13.21 -11.27
CA SER A 337 -33.56 -14.41 -11.27
C SER A 337 -35.05 -14.10 -11.07
N PHE A 338 -35.38 -13.19 -10.14
CA PHE A 338 -36.75 -12.75 -9.92
C PHE A 338 -37.33 -11.98 -11.11
N VAL A 339 -36.52 -11.16 -11.78
CA VAL A 339 -36.95 -10.47 -13.01
C VAL A 339 -37.10 -11.46 -14.17
N ASN A 340 -36.24 -12.47 -14.24
CA ASN A 340 -36.32 -13.49 -15.28
C ASN A 340 -37.59 -14.34 -15.15
N GLY A 341 -37.97 -14.72 -13.93
CA GLY A 341 -39.20 -15.46 -13.63
C GLY A 341 -40.46 -14.61 -13.48
N GLY A 342 -40.44 -13.32 -13.87
CA GLY A 342 -41.62 -12.44 -13.80
C GLY A 342 -42.10 -12.06 -12.39
N LEU A 343 -41.41 -12.50 -11.34
CA LEU A 343 -41.73 -12.26 -9.93
C LEU A 343 -41.48 -10.80 -9.51
N LEU A 344 -40.62 -10.08 -10.24
CA LEU A 344 -40.24 -8.71 -9.96
C LEU A 344 -40.10 -7.90 -11.25
N LYS A 345 -40.61 -6.67 -11.27
CA LYS A 345 -40.37 -5.73 -12.39
C LYS A 345 -38.93 -5.19 -12.31
N SER A 346 -38.29 -5.02 -13.47
CA SER A 346 -36.93 -4.46 -13.59
C SER A 346 -36.75 -3.11 -12.86
N GLN A 347 -37.77 -2.24 -12.88
CA GLN A 347 -37.78 -0.97 -12.16
C GLN A 347 -37.71 -1.13 -10.64
N GLY A 348 -38.43 -2.11 -10.06
CA GLY A 348 -38.41 -2.40 -8.63
C GLY A 348 -37.10 -3.04 -8.19
N ALA A 349 -36.51 -3.88 -9.06
CA ALA A 349 -35.20 -4.48 -8.83
C ALA A 349 -34.07 -3.44 -8.77
N MET A 350 -34.19 -2.34 -9.52
CA MET A 350 -33.18 -1.28 -9.57
C MET A 350 -32.90 -0.66 -8.20
N GLY A 351 -33.95 -0.33 -7.44
CA GLY A 351 -33.80 0.26 -6.10
C GLY A 351 -33.04 -0.67 -5.16
N LEU A 352 -33.42 -1.95 -5.12
CA LEU A 352 -32.73 -2.96 -4.31
C LEU A 352 -31.27 -3.16 -4.75
N LEU A 353 -31.01 -3.10 -6.05
CA LEU A 353 -29.67 -3.25 -6.57
C LEU A 353 -28.76 -2.10 -6.14
N LEU A 354 -29.22 -0.85 -6.31
CA LEU A 354 -28.48 0.33 -5.87
C LEU A 354 -28.17 0.26 -4.37
N GLY A 355 -29.15 -0.16 -3.57
CA GLY A 355 -28.92 -0.37 -2.14
C GLY A 355 -27.85 -1.43 -1.85
N ALA A 356 -27.90 -2.55 -2.57
CA ALA A 356 -26.95 -3.64 -2.39
C ALA A 356 -25.51 -3.23 -2.75
N LEU A 357 -25.33 -2.34 -3.72
CA LEU A 357 -24.03 -1.74 -4.04
C LEU A 357 -23.46 -0.99 -2.84
N LEU A 358 -24.25 -0.14 -2.18
CA LEU A 358 -23.80 0.55 -0.97
C LEU A 358 -23.60 -0.42 0.20
N GLY A 359 -24.52 -1.37 0.41
CA GLY A 359 -24.44 -2.33 1.52
C GLY A 359 -23.20 -3.22 1.48
N ALA A 360 -22.78 -3.65 0.28
CA ALA A 360 -21.58 -4.47 0.11
C ALA A 360 -20.27 -3.77 0.52
N THR A 361 -20.28 -2.45 0.69
CA THR A 361 -19.11 -1.68 1.14
C THR A 361 -18.81 -1.82 2.63
N ALA A 362 -19.73 -2.40 3.41
CA ALA A 362 -19.59 -2.56 4.85
C ALA A 362 -18.37 -3.41 5.27
N LEU A 363 -18.12 -4.54 4.58
CA LEU A 363 -16.99 -5.41 4.96
C LEU A 363 -15.62 -4.75 4.75
N PRO A 364 -15.29 -4.16 3.58
CA PRO A 364 -14.05 -3.40 3.42
C PRO A 364 -13.87 -2.29 4.47
N GLN A 365 -14.95 -1.62 4.88
CA GLN A 365 -14.93 -0.62 5.94
C GLN A 365 -14.55 -1.21 7.29
N ILE A 366 -15.19 -2.32 7.68
CA ILE A 366 -14.92 -3.02 8.94
C ILE A 366 -13.45 -3.46 9.01
N LEU A 367 -12.89 -3.99 7.92
CA LEU A 367 -11.49 -4.42 7.85
C LEU A 367 -10.52 -3.24 7.93
N ALA A 368 -10.84 -2.12 7.27
CA ALA A 368 -10.00 -0.93 7.27
C ALA A 368 -9.89 -0.25 8.65
N LEU A 369 -10.87 -0.47 9.56
CA LEU A 369 -10.89 0.09 10.91
C LEU A 369 -9.90 -0.57 11.89
N ARG A 370 -9.10 -1.57 11.46
CA ARG A 370 -8.08 -2.25 12.28
C ARG A 370 -8.58 -2.71 13.65
N ILE A 371 -9.74 -3.36 13.67
CA ILE A 371 -10.41 -3.86 14.88
C ILE A 371 -9.88 -5.22 15.33
N ASP A 372 -8.55 -5.39 15.34
CA ASP A 372 -7.88 -6.67 15.61
C ASP A 372 -8.25 -7.24 17.00
N PHE A 373 -8.51 -6.35 17.97
CA PHE A 373 -8.94 -6.72 19.32
C PHE A 373 -10.28 -7.48 19.38
N LEU A 374 -11.11 -7.38 18.33
CA LEU A 374 -12.39 -8.10 18.26
C LEU A 374 -12.25 -9.55 17.77
N ILE A 375 -11.09 -9.95 17.23
CA ILE A 375 -10.90 -11.32 16.70
C ILE A 375 -11.16 -12.36 17.80
N ALA A 376 -10.49 -12.22 18.95
CA ALA A 376 -10.60 -13.16 20.06
C ALA A 376 -12.04 -13.25 20.65
N PRO A 377 -12.73 -12.15 21.00
CA PRO A 377 -14.09 -12.24 21.53
C PRO A 377 -15.10 -12.75 20.49
N LEU A 378 -14.97 -12.40 19.21
CA LEU A 378 -15.84 -12.93 18.14
C LEU A 378 -15.60 -14.44 17.94
N ALA A 379 -14.35 -14.90 17.97
CA ALA A 379 -14.02 -16.32 17.88
C ALA A 379 -14.55 -17.10 19.08
N GLY A 380 -14.32 -16.59 20.30
CA GLY A 380 -14.76 -17.22 21.55
C GLY A 380 -16.28 -17.31 21.63
N LEU A 381 -17.00 -16.22 21.32
CA LEU A 381 -18.45 -16.21 21.27
C LEU A 381 -18.97 -17.13 20.18
N GLY A 382 -18.38 -17.08 18.99
CA GLY A 382 -18.73 -17.96 17.89
C GLY A 382 -18.60 -19.44 18.25
N LEU A 383 -17.49 -19.84 18.87
CA LEU A 383 -17.25 -21.22 19.29
C LEU A 383 -18.19 -21.63 20.43
N LEU A 384 -18.42 -20.77 21.42
CA LEU A 384 -19.39 -21.02 22.49
C LEU A 384 -20.79 -21.32 21.93
N LEU A 385 -21.24 -20.52 20.95
CA LEU A 385 -22.52 -20.71 20.28
C LEU A 385 -22.59 -21.99 19.42
N VAL A 386 -21.44 -22.55 18.99
CA VAL A 386 -21.41 -23.86 18.32
C VAL A 386 -21.63 -25.01 19.32
N VAL A 387 -21.05 -24.90 20.51
CA VAL A 387 -21.11 -25.96 21.55
C VAL A 387 -22.46 -25.97 22.28
N LEU A 388 -23.16 -24.82 22.34
CA LEU A 388 -24.48 -24.74 22.95
C LEU A 388 -25.50 -25.68 22.27
N PRO A 389 -26.44 -26.28 23.04
CA PRO A 389 -27.46 -27.15 22.50
C PRO A 389 -28.25 -26.50 21.36
N ARG A 390 -28.54 -27.27 20.31
CA ARG A 390 -29.28 -26.76 19.13
C ARG A 390 -30.69 -26.25 19.47
N SER A 391 -31.27 -26.68 20.60
CA SER A 391 -32.56 -26.23 21.11
C SER A 391 -32.65 -24.71 21.35
N PHE A 392 -31.52 -24.03 21.56
CA PHE A 392 -31.50 -22.57 21.73
C PHE A 392 -31.69 -21.78 20.42
N GLY A 393 -31.60 -22.42 19.26
CA GLY A 393 -31.73 -21.73 17.96
C GLY A 393 -30.59 -20.77 17.60
N LEU A 394 -29.52 -20.72 18.41
CA LEU A 394 -28.40 -19.78 18.24
C LEU A 394 -27.27 -20.29 17.33
N ALA A 395 -27.40 -21.52 16.82
CA ALA A 395 -26.40 -22.14 15.94
C ALA A 395 -26.17 -21.37 14.62
N HIS A 396 -27.05 -20.44 14.25
CA HIS A 396 -26.87 -19.59 13.08
C HIS A 396 -26.05 -18.32 13.37
N TRP A 397 -26.16 -17.79 14.59
CA TRP A 397 -25.34 -16.68 15.07
C TRP A 397 -23.87 -17.07 15.20
N SER A 398 -23.58 -18.32 15.56
CA SER A 398 -22.20 -18.83 15.61
C SER A 398 -21.46 -18.65 14.28
N ARG A 399 -22.15 -18.84 13.14
CA ARG A 399 -21.59 -18.63 11.80
C ARG A 399 -21.22 -17.17 11.55
N ILE A 400 -22.04 -16.23 12.01
CA ILE A 400 -21.77 -14.80 11.86
C ILE A 400 -20.52 -14.43 12.67
N PHE A 401 -20.47 -14.83 13.94
CA PHE A 401 -19.35 -14.51 14.82
C PHE A 401 -18.04 -15.20 14.41
N LEU A 402 -18.07 -16.51 14.11
CA LEU A 402 -16.91 -17.23 13.60
C LEU A 402 -16.46 -16.71 12.23
N GLY A 403 -17.40 -16.42 11.34
CA GLY A 403 -17.06 -15.85 10.04
C GLY A 403 -16.39 -14.50 10.17
N ALA A 404 -16.84 -13.67 11.12
CA ALA A 404 -16.28 -12.33 11.34
C ALA A 404 -14.87 -12.44 11.93
N ALA A 405 -14.69 -13.35 12.89
CA ALA A 405 -13.38 -13.65 13.46
C ALA A 405 -12.40 -14.18 12.39
N LEU A 406 -12.82 -15.09 11.52
CA LEU A 406 -11.99 -15.62 10.42
C LEU A 406 -11.64 -14.53 9.40
N ALA A 407 -12.61 -13.71 9.00
CA ALA A 407 -12.37 -12.60 8.07
C ALA A 407 -11.40 -11.56 8.66
N LEU A 408 -11.54 -11.22 9.94
CA LEU A 408 -10.61 -10.31 10.62
C LEU A 408 -9.23 -10.95 10.83
N ALA A 409 -9.15 -12.22 11.25
CA ALA A 409 -7.88 -12.94 11.42
C ALA A 409 -7.12 -13.11 10.10
N SER A 410 -7.84 -13.22 8.98
CA SER A 410 -7.20 -13.27 7.66
C SER A 410 -6.42 -12.00 7.32
N TRP A 411 -6.82 -10.85 7.86
CA TRP A 411 -6.18 -9.56 7.62
C TRP A 411 -4.71 -9.56 8.07
N SER A 412 -4.42 -10.15 9.23
CA SER A 412 -3.05 -10.24 9.74
C SER A 412 -2.18 -11.16 8.91
N LEU A 413 -2.71 -12.31 8.44
CA LEU A 413 -2.00 -13.27 7.59
C LEU A 413 -1.71 -12.69 6.20
N LEU A 414 -2.71 -12.07 5.57
CA LEU A 414 -2.53 -11.39 4.30
C LEU A 414 -1.54 -10.23 4.44
N GLY A 415 -1.66 -9.48 5.53
CA GLY A 415 -0.77 -8.36 5.84
C GLY A 415 0.70 -8.77 6.04
N SER A 416 0.97 -9.90 6.68
CA SER A 416 2.33 -10.39 6.90
C SER A 416 2.98 -10.89 5.60
N GLY A 417 2.23 -11.62 4.77
CA GLY A 417 2.73 -12.06 3.48
C GLY A 417 3.01 -10.88 2.53
N ILE A 418 2.14 -9.87 2.55
CA ILE A 418 2.30 -8.63 1.78
C ILE A 418 3.49 -7.79 2.28
N GLU A 419 3.72 -7.69 3.59
CA GLU A 419 4.88 -6.99 4.17
C GLU A 419 6.20 -7.65 3.78
N GLN A 420 6.24 -8.98 3.68
CA GLN A 420 7.41 -9.68 3.17
C GLN A 420 7.63 -9.47 1.66
N LEU A 421 6.55 -9.40 0.87
CA LEU A 421 6.63 -9.02 -0.54
C LEU A 421 7.11 -7.57 -0.74
N GLU A 422 6.73 -6.66 0.15
CA GLU A 422 7.20 -5.27 0.12
C GLU A 422 8.72 -5.17 0.24
N MET A 423 9.35 -6.09 0.99
CA MET A 423 10.79 -6.12 1.09
C MET A 423 11.44 -6.42 -0.28
N SER A 424 10.84 -7.29 -1.10
CA SER A 424 11.40 -7.64 -2.42
C SER A 424 11.48 -6.43 -3.35
N SER A 425 12.70 -6.10 -3.76
CA SER A 425 12.94 -5.05 -4.76
C SER A 425 12.50 -5.53 -6.15
N ARG A 426 12.71 -6.82 -6.44
CA ARG A 426 12.25 -7.47 -7.69
C ARG A 426 10.74 -7.45 -7.82
N PHE A 427 10.01 -7.78 -6.75
CA PHE A 427 8.55 -7.72 -6.77
C PHE A 427 8.04 -6.30 -7.04
N LYS A 428 8.66 -5.30 -6.40
CA LYS A 428 8.33 -3.88 -6.61
C LYS A 428 8.62 -3.39 -8.03
N SER A 429 9.71 -3.84 -8.66
CA SER A 429 10.06 -3.41 -10.02
C SER A 429 9.31 -4.17 -11.11
N ASP A 430 9.10 -5.48 -10.92
CA ASP A 430 8.68 -6.38 -11.99
C ASP A 430 7.17 -6.65 -11.98
N VAL A 431 6.53 -6.57 -10.81
CA VAL A 431 5.11 -6.93 -10.63
C VAL A 431 4.23 -5.71 -10.39
N LEU A 432 4.71 -4.76 -9.59
CA LEU A 432 3.93 -3.57 -9.25
C LEU A 432 4.11 -2.47 -10.30
N PRO A 433 3.02 -1.83 -10.78
CA PRO A 433 3.16 -0.67 -11.62
C PRO A 433 3.79 0.48 -10.83
N ALA A 434 4.45 1.40 -11.54
CA ALA A 434 4.94 2.63 -10.94
C ALA A 434 3.79 3.36 -10.23
N SER A 435 4.01 3.74 -8.97
CA SER A 435 3.00 4.47 -8.19
C SER A 435 2.61 5.76 -8.91
N LEU A 436 1.31 6.06 -8.92
CA LEU A 436 0.79 7.29 -9.49
C LEU A 436 1.23 8.50 -8.68
N SER A 437 1.77 9.50 -9.37
CA SER A 437 2.14 10.79 -8.80
C SER A 437 1.87 11.92 -9.80
N PHE A 438 1.32 13.03 -9.32
CA PHE A 438 1.15 14.25 -10.12
C PHE A 438 2.47 14.94 -10.49
N GLN A 439 3.60 14.48 -9.94
CA GLN A 439 4.94 14.92 -10.36
C GLN A 439 5.42 14.23 -11.65
N GLN A 440 4.80 13.12 -12.04
CA GLN A 440 5.13 12.42 -13.27
C GLN A 440 4.56 13.15 -14.50
N PRO A 441 5.17 12.99 -15.70
CA PRO A 441 4.58 13.48 -16.93
C PRO A 441 3.15 12.96 -17.11
N TRP A 442 2.22 13.82 -17.54
CA TRP A 442 0.80 13.48 -17.67
C TRP A 442 0.56 12.18 -18.46
N ALA A 443 1.28 11.98 -19.57
CA ALA A 443 1.14 10.78 -20.39
C ALA A 443 1.49 9.48 -19.63
N VAL A 444 2.53 9.51 -18.80
CA VAL A 444 2.94 8.37 -17.95
C VAL A 444 1.89 8.12 -16.87
N MET A 445 1.42 9.18 -16.21
CA MET A 445 0.39 9.08 -15.18
C MET A 445 -0.94 8.53 -15.75
N ALA A 446 -1.39 9.05 -16.89
CA ALA A 446 -2.60 8.60 -17.56
C ALA A 446 -2.48 7.14 -18.05
N GLY A 447 -1.31 6.74 -18.55
CA GLY A 447 -1.00 5.36 -18.93
C GLY A 447 -1.10 4.40 -17.74
N ASN A 448 -0.42 4.72 -16.63
CA ASN A 448 -0.45 3.93 -15.40
C ASN A 448 -1.86 3.88 -14.77
N PHE A 449 -2.60 5.00 -14.81
CA PHE A 449 -3.99 5.05 -14.32
C PHE A 449 -4.89 4.12 -15.13
N THR A 450 -4.75 4.15 -16.46
CA THR A 450 -5.51 3.29 -17.37
C THR A 450 -5.14 1.82 -17.17
N TYR A 451 -3.85 1.51 -17.02
CA TYR A 451 -3.38 0.16 -16.71
C TYR A 451 -4.01 -0.39 -15.42
N LEU A 452 -3.96 0.38 -14.32
CA LEU A 452 -4.54 -0.01 -13.04
C LEU A 452 -6.07 -0.17 -13.11
N LEU A 453 -6.75 0.67 -13.89
CA LEU A 453 -8.18 0.58 -14.12
C LEU A 453 -8.53 -0.70 -14.90
N LEU A 454 -7.80 -1.01 -15.97
CA LEU A 454 -8.01 -2.22 -16.75
C LEU A 454 -7.66 -3.49 -15.97
N ALA A 455 -6.57 -3.47 -15.20
CA ALA A 455 -6.21 -4.56 -14.29
C ALA A 455 -7.31 -4.80 -13.26
N GLY A 456 -7.81 -3.73 -12.62
CA GLY A 456 -8.96 -3.80 -11.72
C GLY A 456 -10.20 -4.37 -12.40
N ALA A 457 -10.50 -3.93 -13.63
CA ALA A 457 -11.65 -4.43 -14.39
C ALA A 457 -11.52 -5.90 -14.77
N GLY A 458 -10.33 -6.35 -15.18
CA GLY A 458 -10.04 -7.74 -15.48
C GLY A 458 -10.21 -8.62 -14.24
N ILE A 459 -9.59 -8.24 -13.12
CA ILE A 459 -9.70 -8.99 -11.86
C ILE A 459 -11.15 -8.99 -11.37
N GLY A 460 -11.83 -7.84 -11.37
CA GLY A 460 -13.24 -7.70 -10.98
C GLY A 460 -14.19 -8.52 -11.86
N LEU A 461 -13.88 -8.67 -13.16
CA LEU A 461 -14.61 -9.51 -14.10
C LEU A 461 -14.45 -11.00 -13.77
N VAL A 462 -13.21 -11.45 -13.53
CA VAL A 462 -12.90 -12.85 -13.23
C VAL A 462 -13.48 -13.26 -11.88
N LEU A 463 -13.25 -12.44 -10.84
CA LEU A 463 -13.74 -12.72 -9.48
C LEU A 463 -15.25 -12.47 -9.34
N ARG A 464 -15.85 -11.69 -10.25
CA ARG A 464 -17.27 -11.30 -10.23
C ARG A 464 -17.67 -10.54 -8.96
N THR A 465 -16.71 -9.97 -8.25
CA THR A 465 -16.87 -9.17 -7.03
C THR A 465 -15.80 -8.08 -7.00
N SER A 466 -16.18 -6.88 -6.55
CA SER A 466 -15.24 -5.78 -6.35
C SER A 466 -14.61 -5.82 -4.95
N ASN A 467 -15.26 -6.46 -3.97
CA ASN A 467 -14.83 -6.43 -2.56
C ASN A 467 -13.44 -7.02 -2.33
N LEU A 468 -13.08 -8.13 -2.99
CA LEU A 468 -11.74 -8.70 -2.82
C LEU A 468 -10.66 -7.75 -3.33
N VAL A 469 -10.90 -7.12 -4.49
CA VAL A 469 -9.97 -6.15 -5.08
C VAL A 469 -9.84 -4.91 -4.20
N VAL A 470 -10.95 -4.42 -3.65
CA VAL A 470 -10.94 -3.28 -2.70
C VAL A 470 -10.16 -3.63 -1.44
N ILE A 471 -10.33 -4.83 -0.89
CA ILE A 471 -9.62 -5.26 0.33
C ILE A 471 -8.11 -5.38 0.07
N ILE A 472 -7.71 -5.94 -1.07
CA ILE A 472 -6.31 -5.95 -1.51
C ILE A 472 -5.80 -4.51 -1.66
N ALA A 473 -6.59 -3.62 -2.25
CA ALA A 473 -6.21 -2.22 -2.39
C ALA A 473 -6.01 -1.52 -1.03
N VAL A 474 -6.91 -1.77 -0.06
CA VAL A 474 -6.77 -1.29 1.32
C VAL A 474 -5.49 -1.84 1.95
N LEU A 475 -5.16 -3.13 1.78
CA LEU A 475 -3.93 -3.75 2.29
C LEU A 475 -2.67 -3.09 1.69
N LEU A 476 -2.58 -3.01 0.36
CA LEU A 476 -1.43 -2.47 -0.35
C LEU A 476 -1.16 -1.01 0.02
N ALA A 477 -2.21 -0.18 0.10
CA ALA A 477 -2.05 1.21 0.50
C ALA A 477 -1.74 1.35 2.00
N SER A 478 -2.34 0.54 2.87
CA SER A 478 -2.07 0.58 4.31
C SER A 478 -0.63 0.20 4.65
N ARG A 479 0.01 -0.61 3.80
CA ARG A 479 1.43 -0.98 3.91
C ARG A 479 2.36 -0.05 3.14
N GLY A 480 1.85 0.95 2.42
CA GLY A 480 2.69 1.89 1.66
C GLY A 480 3.31 1.29 0.40
N ILE A 481 2.88 0.09 0.00
CA ILE A 481 3.38 -0.60 -1.20
C ILE A 481 3.01 0.14 -2.47
N LEU A 482 1.77 0.64 -2.52
CA LEU A 482 1.30 1.51 -3.59
C LEU A 482 0.67 2.76 -2.99
N ALA A 483 0.93 3.90 -3.63
CA ALA A 483 0.35 5.17 -3.22
C ALA A 483 -1.19 5.13 -3.22
N PRO A 484 -1.87 5.85 -2.32
CA PRO A 484 -3.34 5.89 -2.26
C PRO A 484 -4.01 6.26 -3.60
N LEU A 485 -3.36 7.14 -4.38
CA LEU A 485 -3.81 7.53 -5.71
C LEU A 485 -3.87 6.36 -6.70
N SER A 486 -2.93 5.41 -6.59
CA SER A 486 -2.88 4.18 -7.40
C SER A 486 -4.03 3.23 -7.10
N MET A 487 -4.60 3.28 -5.89
CA MET A 487 -5.71 2.40 -5.51
C MET A 487 -7.05 2.82 -6.10
N VAL A 488 -7.22 4.12 -6.38
CA VAL A 488 -8.46 4.66 -6.95
C VAL A 488 -8.81 3.98 -8.29
N PRO A 489 -7.97 4.03 -9.35
CA PRO A 489 -8.31 3.39 -10.63
C PRO A 489 -8.53 1.89 -10.49
N LEU A 490 -7.77 1.20 -9.63
CA LEU A 490 -7.94 -0.23 -9.36
C LEU A 490 -9.34 -0.55 -8.82
N ILE A 491 -9.84 0.25 -7.87
CA ILE A 491 -11.19 0.11 -7.30
C ILE A 491 -12.28 0.45 -8.33
N LEU A 492 -12.09 1.50 -9.13
CA LEU A 492 -13.03 1.87 -10.19
C LEU A 492 -13.14 0.76 -11.24
N GLY A 493 -11.98 0.24 -11.67
CA GLY A 493 -11.87 -0.93 -12.51
C GLY A 493 -12.63 -2.12 -11.96
N ALA A 494 -12.38 -2.50 -10.71
CA ALA A 494 -13.03 -3.65 -10.07
C ALA A 494 -14.57 -3.57 -10.11
N ASN A 495 -15.12 -2.37 -9.90
CA ASN A 495 -16.57 -2.15 -9.99
C ASN A 495 -17.06 -2.26 -11.43
N LEU A 496 -16.35 -1.67 -12.40
CA LEU A 496 -16.66 -1.81 -13.83
C LEU A 496 -16.65 -3.29 -14.28
N GLY A 497 -15.63 -4.06 -13.88
CA GLY A 497 -15.52 -5.50 -14.17
C GLY A 497 -16.68 -6.31 -13.57
N SER A 498 -17.11 -5.98 -12.35
CA SER A 498 -18.28 -6.61 -11.73
C SER A 498 -19.60 -6.27 -12.47
N GLY A 499 -19.70 -5.07 -13.03
CA GLY A 499 -20.80 -4.66 -13.90
C GLY A 499 -20.82 -5.44 -15.21
N LEU A 500 -19.65 -5.62 -15.84
CA LEU A 500 -19.50 -6.42 -17.06
C LEU A 500 -19.85 -7.89 -16.83
N SER A 501 -19.45 -8.46 -15.68
CA SER A 501 -19.87 -9.80 -15.26
C SER A 501 -21.39 -9.93 -15.17
N SER A 502 -22.07 -8.88 -14.71
CA SER A 502 -23.52 -8.86 -14.57
C SER A 502 -24.23 -8.81 -15.92
N LEU A 503 -23.68 -8.06 -16.89
CA LEU A 503 -24.16 -8.08 -18.27
C LEU A 503 -24.01 -9.47 -18.90
N PHE A 504 -22.85 -10.12 -18.77
CA PHE A 504 -22.64 -11.46 -19.33
C PHE A 504 -23.60 -12.49 -18.75
N ARG A 505 -23.93 -12.38 -17.45
CA ARG A 505 -24.94 -13.26 -16.81
C ARG A 505 -26.35 -13.03 -17.31
N SER A 506 -26.71 -11.80 -17.67
CA SER A 506 -28.06 -11.47 -18.11
C SER A 506 -28.28 -11.67 -19.62
N PHE A 507 -27.20 -11.84 -20.39
CA PHE A 507 -27.23 -11.85 -21.86
C PHE A 507 -28.16 -12.91 -22.46
N PHE A 508 -28.16 -14.12 -21.88
CA PHE A 508 -29.00 -15.24 -22.33
C PHE A 508 -30.35 -15.35 -21.59
N LYS A 509 -30.68 -14.38 -20.73
CA LYS A 509 -31.95 -14.34 -19.98
C LYS A 509 -33.00 -13.53 -20.74
N ASN A 510 -34.22 -13.43 -20.19
CA ASN A 510 -35.28 -12.63 -20.80
C ASN A 510 -34.86 -11.16 -21.00
N ARG A 511 -35.54 -10.44 -21.89
CA ARG A 511 -35.14 -9.09 -22.32
C ARG A 511 -35.09 -8.08 -21.15
N ASP A 512 -36.00 -8.22 -20.18
CA ASP A 512 -36.04 -7.37 -19.00
C ASP A 512 -34.86 -7.62 -18.04
N THR A 513 -34.42 -8.87 -17.93
CA THR A 513 -33.21 -9.22 -17.17
C THR A 513 -31.95 -8.74 -17.88
N CYS A 514 -31.90 -8.91 -19.21
CA CYS A 514 -30.79 -8.39 -20.02
C CYS A 514 -30.65 -6.87 -19.87
N ARG A 515 -31.77 -6.13 -19.93
CA ARG A 515 -31.83 -4.69 -19.66
C ARG A 515 -31.35 -4.32 -18.26
N LEU A 516 -31.74 -5.07 -17.23
CA LEU A 516 -31.25 -4.84 -15.88
C LEU A 516 -29.72 -4.98 -15.82
N GLY A 517 -29.15 -5.98 -16.51
CA GLY A 517 -27.70 -6.13 -16.67
C GLY A 517 -27.03 -4.93 -17.34
N ILE A 518 -27.60 -4.43 -18.43
CA ILE A 518 -27.11 -3.22 -19.12
C ILE A 518 -27.17 -2.01 -18.19
N CYS A 519 -28.27 -1.81 -17.45
CA CYS A 519 -28.37 -0.71 -16.51
C CYS A 519 -27.26 -0.74 -15.45
N ILE A 520 -26.93 -1.91 -14.90
CA ILE A 520 -25.84 -2.06 -13.92
C ILE A 520 -24.50 -1.67 -14.52
N LEU A 521 -24.22 -2.15 -15.74
CA LEU A 521 -23.00 -1.78 -16.44
C LEU A 521 -22.94 -0.26 -16.69
N VAL A 522 -24.04 0.35 -17.13
CA VAL A 522 -24.13 1.80 -17.35
C VAL A 522 -23.90 2.58 -16.05
N ILE A 523 -24.49 2.14 -14.93
CA ILE A 523 -24.29 2.75 -13.61
C ILE A 523 -22.81 2.72 -13.23
N HIS A 524 -22.16 1.56 -13.34
CA HIS A 524 -20.73 1.44 -13.04
C HIS A 524 -19.86 2.22 -14.02
N LEU A 525 -20.17 2.20 -15.32
CA LEU A 525 -19.42 2.92 -16.35
C LEU A 525 -19.47 4.43 -16.13
N LEU A 526 -20.66 5.01 -15.99
CA LEU A 526 -20.83 6.45 -15.80
C LEU A 526 -20.23 6.92 -14.47
N THR A 527 -20.39 6.14 -13.39
CA THR A 527 -19.76 6.46 -12.10
C THR A 527 -18.24 6.35 -12.19
N THR A 528 -17.72 5.35 -12.91
CA THR A 528 -16.27 5.19 -13.14
C THR A 528 -15.68 6.36 -13.93
N ILE A 529 -16.38 6.83 -14.96
CA ILE A 529 -15.96 8.01 -15.73
C ILE A 529 -15.94 9.24 -14.82
N LEU A 530 -17.02 9.49 -14.07
CA LEU A 530 -17.11 10.61 -13.14
C LEU A 530 -15.96 10.60 -12.12
N PHE A 531 -15.73 9.47 -11.45
CA PHE A 531 -14.68 9.35 -10.43
C PHE A 531 -13.27 9.36 -11.03
N SER A 532 -13.08 8.88 -12.27
CA SER A 532 -11.79 9.00 -12.95
C SER A 532 -11.47 10.45 -13.25
N VAL A 533 -12.44 11.23 -13.74
CA VAL A 533 -12.28 12.68 -13.95
C VAL A 533 -11.93 13.37 -12.63
N LEU A 534 -12.70 13.12 -11.56
CA LEU A 534 -12.41 13.69 -10.23
C LEU A 534 -11.05 13.25 -9.67
N SER A 535 -10.59 12.05 -9.98
CA SER A 535 -9.29 11.54 -9.54
C SER A 535 -8.12 12.12 -10.34
N LEU A 536 -8.33 12.50 -11.60
CA LEU A 536 -7.30 13.08 -12.46
C LEU A 536 -7.24 14.60 -12.39
N MET A 537 -8.30 15.26 -11.91
CA MET A 537 -8.31 16.70 -11.67
C MET A 537 -7.34 17.06 -10.53
N PRO A 538 -6.29 17.86 -10.80
CA PRO A 538 -5.34 18.25 -9.78
C PRO A 538 -5.93 19.35 -8.88
N ARG A 539 -5.66 19.24 -7.58
CA ARG A 539 -5.89 20.27 -6.55
C ARG A 539 -4.69 20.31 -5.63
N ASP A 540 -3.99 21.44 -5.57
CA ASP A 540 -2.81 21.67 -4.71
C ASP A 540 -1.75 20.55 -4.81
N GLY A 541 -1.53 20.01 -6.02
CA GLY A 541 -0.56 18.92 -6.27
C GLY A 541 -1.07 17.50 -5.97
N THR A 542 -2.37 17.34 -5.69
CA THR A 542 -3.02 16.06 -5.35
C THR A 542 -4.32 15.85 -6.14
N SER A 543 -5.04 14.73 -5.97
CA SER A 543 -6.32 14.53 -6.66
C SER A 543 -7.48 15.20 -5.93
N LEU A 544 -8.38 15.84 -6.68
CA LEU A 544 -9.60 16.46 -6.14
C LEU A 544 -10.46 15.44 -5.37
N LEU A 545 -10.57 14.22 -5.89
CA LEU A 545 -11.30 13.13 -5.23
C LEU A 545 -10.70 12.79 -3.86
N LEU A 546 -9.39 12.52 -3.79
CA LEU A 546 -8.76 12.15 -2.52
C LEU A 546 -8.74 13.32 -1.54
N TRP A 547 -8.60 14.56 -2.03
CA TRP A 547 -8.78 15.77 -1.22
C TRP A 547 -10.15 15.78 -0.53
N PHE A 548 -11.23 15.55 -1.29
CA PHE A 548 -12.57 15.51 -0.71
C PHE A 548 -12.72 14.35 0.29
N ILE A 549 -12.19 13.17 -0.03
CA ILE A 549 -12.25 12.00 0.85
C ILE A 549 -11.52 12.27 2.17
N ASP A 550 -10.36 12.92 2.11
CA ASP A 550 -9.60 13.35 3.30
C ASP A 550 -10.41 14.29 4.20
N GLN A 551 -11.24 15.17 3.64
CA GLN A 551 -12.09 16.08 4.46
C GLN A 551 -13.22 15.36 5.20
N VAL A 552 -13.74 14.26 4.64
CA VAL A 552 -14.87 13.51 5.23
C VAL A 552 -14.42 12.29 6.03
N THR A 553 -13.12 11.98 6.02
CA THR A 553 -12.54 10.80 6.67
C THR A 553 -11.64 11.24 7.82
N PRO A 554 -11.77 10.68 9.04
CA PRO A 554 -10.85 10.99 10.12
C PRO A 554 -9.41 10.54 9.82
N GLY A 555 -8.47 11.47 9.99
CA GLY A 555 -7.06 11.29 9.68
C GLY A 555 -6.60 12.31 8.65
N SER A 556 -5.36 12.19 8.18
CA SER A 556 -4.88 12.95 7.04
C SER A 556 -4.03 12.08 6.13
N LEU A 557 -4.47 11.94 4.88
CA LEU A 557 -3.83 11.23 3.78
C LEU A 557 -2.68 12.03 3.15
N PHE A 558 -2.79 13.36 3.17
CA PHE A 558 -1.78 14.27 2.59
C PHE A 558 -0.74 14.74 3.60
N HIS A 559 -0.88 14.33 4.85
CA HIS A 559 0.16 14.49 5.84
C HIS A 559 1.33 13.54 5.53
N PRO A 560 2.60 13.96 5.66
CA PRO A 560 3.72 13.09 5.25
C PRO A 560 3.88 11.83 6.10
N LEU A 561 3.31 11.84 7.31
CA LEU A 561 2.98 10.62 8.03
C LEU A 561 1.50 10.35 7.80
N GLN A 562 1.20 9.61 6.73
CA GLN A 562 -0.18 9.31 6.35
C GLN A 562 -0.89 8.56 7.49
N GLU A 563 -2.11 8.99 7.79
CA GLU A 563 -2.93 8.42 8.85
C GLU A 563 -4.16 7.73 8.25
N ASN A 564 -4.54 6.58 8.82
CA ASN A 564 -5.74 5.83 8.42
C ASN A 564 -5.86 5.60 6.90
N VAL A 565 -4.73 5.33 6.22
CA VAL A 565 -4.68 5.19 4.75
C VAL A 565 -5.71 4.17 4.25
N GLY A 566 -5.76 2.99 4.86
CA GLY A 566 -6.74 1.96 4.51
C GLY A 566 -8.19 2.44 4.63
N PHE A 567 -8.50 3.24 5.66
CA PHE A 567 -9.85 3.78 5.86
C PHE A 567 -10.24 4.78 4.78
N HIS A 568 -9.30 5.62 4.32
CA HIS A 568 -9.51 6.51 3.17
C HIS A 568 -9.80 5.71 1.90
N ILE A 569 -9.05 4.64 1.64
CA ILE A 569 -9.28 3.77 0.47
C ILE A 569 -10.64 3.07 0.53
N ALA A 570 -11.03 2.56 1.70
CA ALA A 570 -12.37 1.99 1.90
C ALA A 570 -13.48 3.05 1.72
N MET A 571 -13.22 4.29 2.17
CA MET A 571 -14.14 5.42 1.98
C MET A 571 -14.29 5.81 0.52
N THR A 572 -13.22 5.76 -0.30
CA THR A 572 -13.31 5.93 -1.76
C THR A 572 -14.34 4.99 -2.37
N HIS A 573 -14.27 3.70 -2.01
CA HIS A 573 -15.22 2.69 -2.49
C HIS A 573 -16.66 2.94 -2.02
N THR A 574 -16.81 3.37 -0.77
CA THR A 574 -18.12 3.67 -0.18
C THR A 574 -18.76 4.89 -0.83
N PHE A 575 -17.98 5.95 -1.03
CA PHE A 575 -18.43 7.18 -1.67
C PHE A 575 -18.77 6.95 -3.15
N TYR A 576 -17.98 6.14 -3.86
CA TYR A 576 -18.31 5.68 -5.21
C TYR A 576 -19.71 5.06 -5.29
N ASN A 577 -19.99 4.07 -4.44
CA ASN A 577 -21.29 3.38 -4.46
C ASN A 577 -22.44 4.26 -3.93
N LEU A 578 -22.16 5.16 -2.99
CA LEU A 578 -23.13 6.14 -2.48
C LEU A 578 -23.53 7.13 -3.58
N VAL A 579 -22.56 7.75 -4.25
CA VAL A 579 -22.82 8.71 -5.33
C VAL A 579 -23.54 8.05 -6.50
N ALA A 580 -23.10 6.85 -6.92
CA ALA A 580 -23.82 6.06 -7.92
C ALA A 580 -25.29 5.87 -7.51
N SER A 581 -25.52 5.41 -6.29
CA SER A 581 -26.86 5.17 -5.78
C SER A 581 -27.72 6.42 -5.75
N LEU A 582 -27.21 7.55 -5.29
CA LEU A 582 -27.96 8.81 -5.22
C LEU A 582 -28.33 9.34 -6.60
N ILE A 583 -27.39 9.33 -7.56
CA ILE A 583 -27.62 9.80 -8.93
C ILE A 583 -28.72 8.95 -9.60
N PHE A 584 -28.58 7.63 -9.57
CA PHE A 584 -29.49 6.73 -10.29
C PHE A 584 -30.80 6.44 -9.55
N LEU A 585 -30.88 6.72 -8.24
CA LEU A 585 -32.14 6.71 -7.50
C LEU A 585 -32.97 7.98 -7.78
N ALA A 586 -32.31 9.13 -7.94
CA ALA A 586 -32.95 10.39 -8.30
C ALA A 586 -33.37 10.40 -9.78
N LEU A 587 -32.49 9.95 -10.67
CA LEU A 587 -32.64 9.99 -12.12
C LEU A 587 -32.50 8.59 -12.76
N PRO A 588 -33.40 7.62 -12.41
CA PRO A 588 -33.32 6.26 -12.96
C PRO A 588 -33.47 6.22 -14.49
N GLY A 589 -34.11 7.25 -15.06
CA GLY A 589 -34.29 7.45 -16.50
C GLY A 589 -32.98 7.44 -17.29
N ILE A 590 -31.86 7.86 -16.70
CA ILE A 590 -30.55 7.86 -17.38
C ILE A 590 -30.12 6.42 -17.70
N ALA A 591 -30.11 5.56 -16.69
CA ALA A 591 -29.71 4.16 -16.87
C ALA A 591 -30.71 3.39 -17.74
N THR A 592 -32.01 3.56 -17.48
CA THR A 592 -33.04 2.85 -18.26
C THR A 592 -33.14 3.35 -19.70
N GLY A 593 -32.93 4.65 -19.92
CA GLY A 593 -32.94 5.26 -21.25
C GLY A 593 -31.79 4.75 -22.10
N LEU A 594 -30.57 4.77 -21.57
CA LEU A 594 -29.39 4.19 -22.24
C LEU A 594 -29.55 2.69 -22.48
N ALA A 595 -30.07 1.95 -21.50
CA ALA A 595 -30.35 0.52 -21.69
C ALA A 595 -31.42 0.27 -22.76
N SER A 596 -32.42 1.14 -22.88
CA SER A 596 -33.44 1.06 -23.92
C SER A 596 -32.94 1.46 -25.31
N LEU A 597 -31.92 2.32 -25.39
CA LEU A 597 -31.23 2.65 -26.63
C LEU A 597 -30.41 1.44 -27.13
N ILE A 598 -29.69 0.77 -26.22
CA ILE A 598 -28.88 -0.41 -26.54
C ILE A 598 -29.78 -1.62 -26.86
N LEU A 599 -30.87 -1.81 -26.09
CA LEU A 599 -31.80 -2.92 -26.27
C LEU A 599 -33.26 -2.42 -26.29
N PRO A 600 -33.75 -1.95 -27.47
CA PRO A 600 -35.09 -1.36 -27.62
C PRO A 600 -36.22 -2.32 -27.29
N ALA A 601 -37.41 -1.81 -26.95
CA ALA A 601 -38.53 -2.68 -26.61
C ALA A 601 -39.13 -3.26 -27.89
N LYS A 602 -39.21 -4.58 -28.02
CA LYS A 602 -40.10 -5.16 -29.03
C LYS A 602 -41.54 -5.01 -28.51
N ARG A 603 -42.41 -4.41 -29.33
CA ARG A 603 -43.87 -4.53 -29.17
C ARG A 603 -44.27 -5.87 -29.77
N GLY A 604 -44.72 -6.80 -28.93
CA GLY A 604 -45.28 -8.08 -29.34
C GLY A 604 -44.24 -9.17 -29.65
N ALA A 605 -44.58 -10.37 -29.17
CA ALA A 605 -43.94 -11.68 -29.40
C ALA A 605 -42.52 -11.90 -28.84
N ASP A 606 -42.47 -12.71 -27.77
CA ASP A 606 -41.46 -13.73 -27.45
C ASP A 606 -42.14 -14.62 -26.38
N ASP A 607 -42.99 -15.56 -26.79
CA ASP A 607 -42.68 -16.94 -27.19
C ASP A 607 -42.63 -17.90 -26.00
N LEU A 608 -43.56 -18.86 -26.03
CA LEU A 608 -43.59 -20.07 -25.21
C LEU A 608 -42.25 -20.81 -25.34
N LYS A 609 -41.26 -20.44 -24.53
CA LYS A 609 -40.06 -21.25 -24.30
C LYS A 609 -40.32 -22.16 -23.10
N PRO A 610 -39.77 -23.39 -23.08
CA PRO A 610 -39.85 -24.24 -21.91
C PRO A 610 -39.23 -23.49 -20.72
N TYR A 611 -40.05 -23.21 -19.70
CA TYR A 611 -39.59 -22.57 -18.47
C TYR A 611 -38.65 -23.53 -17.76
N ARG A 612 -37.34 -23.25 -17.82
CA ARG A 612 -36.36 -23.94 -17.00
C ARG A 612 -36.31 -23.23 -15.66
N LEU A 613 -36.57 -23.96 -14.58
CA LEU A 613 -36.46 -23.42 -13.22
C LEU A 613 -35.07 -22.79 -13.04
N ASP A 614 -35.03 -21.52 -12.64
CA ASP A 614 -33.75 -20.84 -12.41
C ASP A 614 -33.06 -21.49 -11.20
N GLU A 615 -31.84 -21.95 -11.40
CA GLU A 615 -31.05 -22.65 -10.37
C GLU A 615 -30.90 -21.84 -9.07
N ASN A 616 -30.94 -20.51 -9.16
CA ASN A 616 -30.87 -19.65 -7.97
C ASN A 616 -32.15 -19.67 -7.12
N LEU A 617 -33.30 -20.08 -7.68
CA LEU A 617 -34.57 -20.20 -6.95
C LEU A 617 -34.88 -21.62 -6.49
N ILE A 618 -34.17 -22.64 -7.00
CA ILE A 618 -34.33 -24.05 -6.60
C ILE A 618 -34.21 -24.24 -5.08
N PRO A 619 -33.29 -23.57 -4.34
CA PRO A 619 -33.23 -23.66 -2.88
C PRO A 619 -34.47 -23.14 -2.15
N VAL A 620 -35.36 -22.42 -2.85
CA VAL A 620 -36.63 -21.91 -2.32
C VAL A 620 -37.79 -22.45 -3.20
N PRO A 621 -38.23 -23.71 -2.99
CA PRO A 621 -39.15 -24.42 -3.89
C PRO A 621 -40.45 -23.67 -4.19
N GLY A 622 -41.02 -22.96 -3.22
CA GLY A 622 -42.25 -22.18 -3.41
C GLY A 622 -42.09 -20.97 -4.34
N LEU A 623 -40.88 -20.42 -4.49
CA LEU A 623 -40.57 -19.36 -5.44
C LEU A 623 -40.21 -19.92 -6.82
N ALA A 624 -39.49 -21.05 -6.86
CA ALA A 624 -39.19 -21.75 -8.09
C ALA A 624 -40.48 -22.17 -8.82
N LEU A 625 -41.46 -22.70 -8.10
CA LEU A 625 -42.77 -23.10 -8.66
C LEU A 625 -43.67 -21.93 -9.08
N ARG A 626 -43.31 -20.68 -8.76
CA ARG A 626 -44.06 -19.47 -9.17
C ARG A 626 -43.49 -18.77 -10.40
N GLN A 627 -42.36 -19.26 -10.92
CA GLN A 627 -41.81 -18.86 -12.22
C GLN A 627 -42.73 -19.36 -13.33
#